data_AF-A0A7C0ZBC2-F1
#
_entry.id   AF-A0A7C0ZBC2-F1
#
_cell.length_a   1.000
_cell.length_b   1.000
_cell.length_c   1.000
_cell.angle_alpha   90.00
_cell.angle_beta   90.00
_cell.angle_gamma   90.00
#
_symmetry.space_group_name_H-M   'P 1'
#
loop_
_entity.id
_entity.type
_entity.pdbx_description
1 polymer ?
#
loop_
_entity_poly.entity_id
_entity_poly.type
_entity_poly.pdbx_seq_one_letter_code
_entity_poly.pdbx_strand_id
1 'polypeptide(L)'
;MESIIMGEELKIEEAVRPRSSVMIIGLSGWGNAGEVSTFTVRYLIDKLGAERIGKVSSEGFYNYQIQRPIVSIKGGIIESYNPPTNELYYCESKAGGDGEISLILLLGSEPHLNWPRYAQTLLKLAERLNVKR
;
A
#
# COMPACT_ATOMS: atom_id res chain seq x y z
N MET A 1 19.90 4.30 -7.69
CA MET A 1 18.75 4.01 -6.79
C MET A 1 18.06 2.79 -7.38
N GLU A 2 18.34 1.61 -6.84
CA GLU A 2 17.93 0.34 -7.44
C GLU A 2 16.53 -0.05 -6.95
N SER A 3 15.58 -0.10 -7.89
CA SER A 3 14.25 -0.69 -7.68
C SER A 3 14.43 -2.20 -7.45
N ILE A 4 14.10 -2.69 -6.25
CA ILE A 4 14.10 -4.13 -5.96
C ILE A 4 12.74 -4.69 -6.40
N ILE A 5 12.71 -5.40 -7.52
CA ILE A 5 11.52 -6.10 -8.00
C ILE A 5 11.35 -7.39 -7.18
N MET A 6 10.20 -7.55 -6.52
CA MET A 6 9.86 -8.71 -5.71
C MET A 6 8.72 -9.49 -6.37
N GLY A 7 9.04 -10.20 -7.44
CA GLY A 7 8.02 -10.80 -8.32
C GLY A 7 7.19 -9.73 -9.05
N GLU A 8 6.25 -10.14 -9.90
CA GLU A 8 5.39 -9.21 -10.65
C GLU A 8 4.38 -8.46 -9.75
N GLU A 9 4.18 -8.94 -8.53
CA GLU A 9 3.12 -8.48 -7.63
C GLU A 9 3.51 -7.32 -6.73
N LEU A 10 4.81 -7.06 -6.50
CA LEU A 10 5.26 -6.04 -5.57
C LEU A 10 6.36 -5.19 -6.20
N LYS A 11 6.10 -3.89 -6.26
CA LYS A 11 7.04 -2.88 -6.79
C LYS A 11 7.50 -1.98 -5.65
N ILE A 12 8.76 -2.12 -5.25
CA ILE A 12 9.42 -1.24 -4.28
C ILE A 12 10.22 -0.19 -5.05
N GLU A 13 9.87 1.07 -4.85
CA GLU A 13 10.48 2.22 -5.51
C GLU A 13 11.61 2.81 -4.64
N GLU A 14 11.45 2.72 -3.31
CA GLU A 14 12.46 3.12 -2.34
C GLU A 14 12.70 2.03 -1.31
N ALA A 15 13.96 1.62 -1.18
CA ALA A 15 14.35 0.54 -0.29
C ALA A 15 14.56 1.07 1.14
N VAL A 16 13.68 0.68 2.05
CA VAL A 16 13.80 0.98 3.49
C VAL A 16 14.10 -0.30 4.29
N ARG A 17 14.81 -0.15 5.41
CA ARG A 17 15.22 -1.28 6.27
C ARG A 17 15.03 -0.93 7.75
N PRO A 18 13.78 -0.81 8.22
CA PRO A 18 13.52 -0.54 9.62
C PRO A 18 14.04 -1.68 10.51
N ARG A 19 14.54 -1.33 11.70
CA ARG A 19 14.95 -2.32 12.71
C ARG A 19 13.75 -3.05 13.31
N SER A 20 12.65 -2.34 13.50
CA SER A 20 11.37 -2.83 13.99
C SER A 20 10.26 -1.93 13.45
N SER A 21 9.17 -2.50 12.97
CA SER A 21 8.05 -1.71 12.46
C SER A 21 6.67 -2.26 12.86
N VAL A 22 5.66 -1.42 12.67
CA VAL A 22 4.24 -1.79 12.76
C VAL A 22 3.58 -1.49 11.42
N MET A 23 2.74 -2.40 10.94
CA MET A 23 2.00 -2.24 9.69
C MET A 23 0.53 -1.92 9.95
N ILE A 24 0.03 -0.85 9.33
CA ILE A 24 -1.39 -0.50 9.36
C ILE A 24 -1.94 -0.57 7.94
N ILE A 25 -3.00 -1.34 7.77
CA ILE A 25 -3.62 -1.60 6.46
C ILE A 25 -5.00 -0.95 6.42
N GLY A 26 -5.21 -0.08 5.44
CA GLY A 26 -6.47 0.58 5.13
C GLY A 26 -6.92 0.19 3.74
N LEU A 27 -7.98 -0.61 3.66
CA LEU A 27 -8.54 -1.08 2.39
C LEU A 27 -9.94 -0.47 2.19
N SER A 28 -10.18 0.06 0.99
CA SER A 28 -11.54 0.30 0.51
C SER A 28 -12.24 -1.04 0.30
N GLY A 29 -13.56 -1.06 0.31
CA GLY A 29 -14.34 -2.29 0.08
C GLY A 29 -15.32 -2.55 1.20
N TRP A 30 -15.52 -3.81 1.55
CA TRP A 30 -16.64 -4.22 2.41
C TRP A 30 -16.55 -3.65 3.83
N GLY A 31 -15.35 -3.59 4.40
CA GLY A 31 -15.11 -3.10 5.77
C GLY A 31 -15.01 -1.57 5.92
N ASN A 32 -15.26 -0.78 4.86
CA ASN A 32 -14.92 0.64 4.82
C ASN A 32 -16.15 1.58 4.90
N ALA A 33 -17.07 1.32 5.83
CA ALA A 33 -18.25 2.17 6.00
C ALA A 33 -17.86 3.61 6.35
N GLY A 34 -18.41 4.59 5.62
CA GLY A 34 -18.07 6.01 5.79
C GLY A 34 -16.61 6.33 5.48
N GLU A 35 -15.92 5.49 4.69
CA GLU A 35 -14.50 5.63 4.36
C GLU A 35 -13.55 5.58 5.57
N VAL A 36 -13.99 5.03 6.71
CA VAL A 36 -13.22 5.09 7.96
C VAL A 36 -11.85 4.39 7.90
N SER A 37 -11.74 3.26 7.19
CA SER A 37 -10.50 2.50 7.05
C SER A 37 -9.49 3.26 6.19
N THR A 38 -9.90 3.67 5.00
CA THR A 38 -9.05 4.41 4.05
C THR A 38 -8.70 5.80 4.57
N PHE A 39 -9.66 6.50 5.19
CA PHE A 39 -9.45 7.83 5.78
C PHE A 39 -8.46 7.78 6.93
N THR A 40 -8.55 6.79 7.82
CA THR A 40 -7.62 6.67 8.96
C THR A 40 -6.18 6.53 8.48
N VAL A 41 -5.93 5.66 7.50
CA VAL A 41 -4.56 5.48 6.98
C VAL A 41 -4.08 6.72 6.22
N ARG A 42 -4.94 7.34 5.42
CA ARG A 42 -4.62 8.60 4.72
C ARG A 42 -4.26 9.72 5.71
N TYR A 43 -5.06 9.87 6.78
CA TYR A 43 -4.78 10.82 7.84
C TYR A 43 -3.40 10.57 8.48
N LEU A 44 -3.03 9.32 8.74
CA LEU A 44 -1.71 8.98 9.28
C LEU A 44 -0.57 9.30 8.32
N ILE A 45 -0.74 9.01 7.02
CA ILE A 45 0.23 9.35 5.98
C ILE A 45 0.49 10.87 6.01
N ASP A 46 -0.58 11.67 5.93
CA ASP A 46 -0.48 13.13 5.90
C ASP A 46 0.08 13.70 7.21
N LYS A 47 -0.38 13.18 8.36
CA LYS A 47 -0.02 13.71 9.68
C LYS A 47 1.44 13.43 10.04
N LEU A 48 1.97 12.29 9.62
CA LEU A 48 3.32 11.83 9.95
C LEU A 48 4.33 12.15 8.85
N GLY A 49 3.88 12.60 7.67
CA GLY A 49 4.74 12.83 6.52
C GLY A 49 5.32 11.53 6.00
N ALA A 50 4.52 10.46 5.95
CA ALA A 50 4.98 9.17 5.45
C ALA A 50 5.24 9.24 3.94
N GLU A 51 6.37 8.71 3.49
CA GLU A 51 6.80 8.75 2.11
C GLU A 51 6.42 7.45 1.38
N ARG A 52 5.99 7.56 0.13
CA ARG A 52 5.58 6.39 -0.68
C ARG A 52 6.82 5.59 -1.08
N ILE A 53 6.90 4.34 -0.62
CA ILE A 53 8.04 3.45 -0.87
C ILE A 53 7.75 2.39 -1.93
N GLY A 54 6.49 2.21 -2.34
CA GLY A 54 6.13 1.22 -3.33
C GLY A 54 4.64 0.96 -3.45
N LYS A 55 4.29 -0.17 -4.07
CA LYS A 55 2.92 -0.65 -4.22
C LYS A 55 2.83 -2.14 -4.50
N VAL A 56 1.70 -2.74 -4.16
CA VAL A 56 1.26 -4.04 -4.68
C VAL A 56 0.60 -3.81 -6.04
N SER A 57 0.99 -4.59 -7.04
CA SER A 57 0.44 -4.57 -8.40
C SER A 57 -1.04 -4.92 -8.39
N SER A 58 -1.80 -4.31 -9.30
CA SER A 58 -3.21 -4.64 -9.52
C SER A 58 -3.39 -5.99 -10.23
N GLU A 59 -2.36 -6.44 -10.94
CA GLU A 59 -2.46 -7.58 -11.84
C GLU A 59 -2.74 -8.87 -11.07
N GLY A 60 -3.81 -9.56 -11.45
CA GLY A 60 -4.22 -10.82 -10.84
C GLY A 60 -5.01 -10.70 -9.52
N PHE A 61 -5.23 -9.50 -8.97
CA PHE A 61 -6.01 -9.32 -7.73
C PHE A 61 -7.36 -8.64 -7.91
N TYR A 62 -7.59 -7.90 -9.00
CA TYR A 62 -8.80 -7.12 -9.18
C TYR A 62 -9.63 -7.54 -10.39
N ASN A 63 -10.95 -7.58 -10.22
CA ASN A 63 -11.91 -7.69 -11.30
C ASN A 63 -12.38 -6.29 -11.72
N TYR A 64 -11.97 -5.85 -12.92
CA TYR A 64 -12.31 -4.51 -13.43
C TYR A 64 -13.78 -4.32 -13.84
N GLN A 65 -14.59 -5.39 -13.85
CA GLN A 65 -16.05 -5.25 -13.97
C GLN A 65 -16.68 -4.82 -12.65
N ILE A 66 -16.09 -5.20 -11.51
CA ILE A 66 -16.55 -4.81 -10.17
C ILE A 66 -16.01 -3.42 -9.82
N GLN A 67 -14.70 -3.20 -10.01
CA GLN A 67 -14.06 -1.92 -9.71
C GLN A 67 -13.31 -1.42 -10.95
N ARG A 68 -13.92 -0.48 -11.67
CA ARG A 68 -13.41 0.05 -12.93
C ARG A 68 -12.21 0.98 -12.69
N PRO A 69 -11.12 0.86 -13.44
CA PRO A 69 -10.05 1.85 -13.46
C PRO A 69 -10.57 3.24 -13.84
N ILE A 70 -10.00 4.27 -13.22
CA ILE A 70 -10.32 5.66 -13.54
C ILE A 70 -9.35 6.14 -14.62
N VAL A 71 -9.88 6.74 -15.69
CA VAL A 71 -9.09 7.33 -16.78
C VAL A 71 -9.34 8.83 -16.88
N SER A 72 -8.28 9.59 -17.17
CA SER A 72 -8.40 10.99 -17.59
C SER A 72 -8.18 11.06 -19.09
N ILE A 73 -9.07 11.76 -19.81
CA ILE A 73 -8.99 11.94 -21.26
C ILE A 73 -9.02 13.43 -21.58
N LYS A 74 -8.03 13.91 -22.34
CA LYS A 74 -7.95 15.29 -22.81
C LYS A 74 -7.59 15.32 -24.28
N GLY A 75 -8.37 16.05 -25.08
CA GLY A 75 -8.15 16.14 -26.53
C GLY A 75 -8.25 14.79 -27.25
N GLY A 76 -9.03 13.84 -26.73
CA GLY A 76 -9.16 12.49 -27.29
C GLY A 76 -8.01 11.53 -26.94
N ILE A 77 -7.05 11.95 -26.11
CA ILE A 77 -5.91 11.14 -25.68
C ILE A 77 -6.09 10.78 -24.20
N ILE A 78 -5.79 9.53 -23.85
CA ILE A 78 -5.73 9.10 -22.44
C ILE A 78 -4.48 9.72 -21.81
N GLU A 79 -4.67 10.61 -20.84
CA GLU A 79 -3.58 11.25 -20.09
C GLU A 79 -3.15 10.43 -18.87
N SER A 80 -4.09 9.72 -18.24
CA SER A 80 -3.80 8.89 -17.07
C SER A 80 -4.70 7.66 -17.00
N TYR A 81 -4.16 6.58 -16.46
CA TYR A 81 -4.86 5.33 -16.18
C TYR A 81 -4.56 4.90 -14.75
N ASN A 82 -5.59 4.89 -13.90
CA ASN A 82 -5.48 4.62 -12.47
C ASN A 82 -6.32 3.38 -12.12
N PRO A 83 -5.72 2.17 -12.18
CA PRO A 83 -6.38 0.97 -11.71
C PRO A 83 -6.43 0.93 -10.18
N PRO A 84 -7.29 0.09 -9.58
CA PRO A 84 -7.25 -0.22 -8.15
C PRO A 84 -5.86 -0.72 -7.76
N THR A 85 -5.24 -0.11 -6.75
CA THR A 85 -3.87 -0.44 -6.31
C THR A 85 -3.78 -0.42 -4.79
N ASN A 86 -2.75 -1.04 -4.23
CA ASN A 86 -2.38 -0.87 -2.82
C ASN A 86 -1.01 -0.21 -2.74
N GLU A 87 -0.98 1.01 -2.24
CA GLU A 87 0.24 1.79 -2.11
C GLU A 87 0.85 1.61 -0.73
N LEU A 88 2.17 1.62 -0.68
CA LEU A 88 2.97 1.43 0.52
C LEU A 88 3.68 2.71 0.88
N TYR A 89 3.60 3.09 2.16
CA TYR A 89 4.22 4.28 2.71
C TYR A 89 5.05 3.91 3.94
N TYR A 90 6.09 4.70 4.18
CA TYR A 90 7.03 4.52 5.29
C TYR A 90 7.19 5.82 6.06
N CYS A 91 7.24 5.72 7.38
CA CYS A 91 7.66 6.83 8.23
C CYS A 91 8.49 6.28 9.39
N GLU A 92 9.62 6.92 9.69
CA GLU A 92 10.32 6.71 10.94
C GLU A 92 9.56 7.43 12.05
N SER A 93 9.01 6.70 13.02
CA SER A 93 8.41 7.34 14.19
C SER A 93 9.53 7.89 15.07
N LYS A 94 9.52 9.20 15.27
CA LYS A 94 10.30 9.89 16.32
C LYS A 94 9.55 9.96 17.65
N ALA A 95 8.32 9.45 17.69
CA ALA A 95 7.44 9.52 18.86
C ALA A 95 7.58 8.26 19.71
N GLY A 96 8.45 8.31 20.73
CA GLY A 96 8.51 7.31 21.80
C GLY A 96 9.95 6.99 22.25
N GLY A 97 10.22 7.17 23.54
CA GLY A 97 11.48 6.74 24.16
C GLY A 97 11.68 5.21 24.06
N ASP A 98 12.96 4.83 24.04
CA ASP A 98 13.53 3.47 24.04
C ASP A 98 13.26 2.55 22.84
N GLY A 99 12.68 3.04 21.73
CA GLY A 99 12.71 2.28 20.47
C GLY A 99 12.12 3.02 19.27
N GLU A 100 12.94 3.21 18.24
CA GLU A 100 12.56 3.70 16.90
C GLU A 100 11.60 2.71 16.21
N ILE A 101 10.31 2.70 16.55
CA ILE A 101 9.32 1.87 15.86
C ILE A 101 8.91 2.60 14.57
N SER A 102 9.31 2.07 13.42
CA SER A 102 8.88 2.62 12.13
C SER A 102 7.43 2.21 11.81
N LEU A 103 6.74 3.00 10.98
CA LEU A 103 5.40 2.68 10.51
C LEU A 103 5.43 2.33 9.03
N ILE A 104 4.82 1.19 8.70
CA ILE A 104 4.47 0.80 7.33
C ILE A 104 2.98 1.03 7.17
N LEU A 105 2.58 1.86 6.23
CA LEU A 105 1.17 2.15 5.97
C LEU A 105 0.81 1.62 4.59
N LEU A 106 -0.25 0.83 4.49
CA LEU A 106 -0.81 0.37 3.22
C LEU A 106 -2.18 0.99 3.02
N LEU A 107 -2.34 1.72 1.92
CA LEU A 107 -3.60 2.34 1.52
C LEU A 107 -4.00 1.82 0.15
N GLY A 108 -5.20 1.25 0.02
CA GLY A 108 -5.65 0.79 -1.29
C GLY A 108 -7.02 0.16 -1.30
N SER A 109 -7.25 -0.75 -2.25
CA SER A 109 -8.51 -1.47 -2.40
C SER A 109 -8.43 -2.92 -1.93
N GLU A 110 -9.54 -3.45 -1.46
CA GLU A 110 -9.67 -4.88 -1.14
C GLU A 110 -9.55 -5.72 -2.42
N PRO A 111 -8.72 -6.78 -2.43
CA PRO A 111 -8.60 -7.65 -3.61
C PRO A 111 -9.90 -8.44 -3.84
N HIS A 112 -10.25 -8.62 -5.11
CA HIS A 112 -11.41 -9.43 -5.51
C HIS A 112 -11.04 -10.89 -5.74
N LEU A 113 -9.79 -11.14 -6.15
CA LEU A 113 -9.30 -12.43 -6.63
C LEU A 113 -8.03 -12.84 -5.87
N ASN A 114 -7.73 -14.14 -5.85
CA ASN A 114 -6.45 -14.68 -5.40
C ASN A 114 -6.01 -14.26 -3.98
N TRP A 115 -6.96 -14.17 -3.04
CA TRP A 115 -6.72 -13.84 -1.63
C TRP A 115 -5.52 -14.57 -0.98
N PRO A 116 -5.32 -15.89 -1.16
CA PRO A 116 -4.14 -16.56 -0.58
C PRO A 116 -2.81 -16.02 -1.10
N ARG A 117 -2.73 -15.69 -2.40
CA ARG A 117 -1.53 -15.12 -3.03
C ARG A 117 -1.31 -13.69 -2.54
N TYR A 118 -2.36 -12.88 -2.50
CA TYR A 118 -2.30 -11.52 -1.97
C TYR A 118 -1.82 -11.49 -0.51
N ALA A 119 -2.40 -12.33 0.34
CA ALA A 119 -2.00 -12.45 1.74
C ALA A 119 -0.54 -12.91 1.88
N GLN A 120 -0.09 -13.89 1.09
CA GLN A 120 1.31 -14.32 1.11
C GLN A 120 2.26 -13.20 0.69
N THR A 121 1.88 -12.39 -0.30
CA THR A 121 2.67 -11.24 -0.74
C THR A 121 2.79 -10.17 0.34
N LEU A 122 1.69 -9.87 1.06
CA LEU A 122 1.74 -8.95 2.21
C LEU A 122 2.56 -9.51 3.38
N LEU A 123 2.46 -10.81 3.68
CA LEU A 123 3.24 -11.43 4.76
C LEU A 123 4.75 -11.42 4.45
N LYS A 124 5.14 -11.74 3.20
CA LYS A 124 6.54 -11.65 2.76
C LYS A 124 7.07 -10.22 2.82
N LEU A 125 6.23 -9.23 2.48
CA LEU A 125 6.56 -7.83 2.64
C LEU A 125 6.77 -7.46 4.11
N ALA A 126 5.85 -7.86 4.98
CA ALA A 126 5.90 -7.61 6.42
C ALA A 126 7.17 -8.20 7.07
N GLU A 127 7.53 -9.44 6.71
CA GLU A 127 8.78 -10.08 7.16
C GLU A 127 10.01 -9.27 6.77
N ARG A 128 10.10 -8.83 5.50
CA ARG A 128 11.26 -8.05 5.02
C ARG A 128 11.37 -6.67 5.65
N LEU A 129 10.24 -6.06 5.98
CA LEU A 129 10.17 -4.76 6.65
C LEU A 129 10.21 -4.89 8.18
N ASN A 130 10.59 -6.05 8.73
CA ASN A 130 10.68 -6.29 10.17
C ASN A 130 9.42 -5.88 10.94
N VAL A 131 8.24 -6.09 10.35
CA VAL A 131 6.96 -5.81 10.98
C VAL A 131 6.76 -6.76 12.16
N LYS A 132 6.40 -6.19 13.31
CA LYS A 132 6.13 -6.95 14.55
C LYS A 132 4.65 -6.97 14.92
N ARG A 133 3.85 -6.08 14.33
CA ARG A 133 2.40 -5.95 14.53
C ARG A 133 1.75 -5.44 13.26
#